data_AF-A0A2P1PPP1-F1
#
_entry.id   AF-A0A2P1PPP1-F1
#
_cell.length_a   1.000
_cell.length_b   1.000
_cell.length_c   1.000
_cell.angle_alpha   90.00
_cell.angle_beta   90.00
_cell.angle_gamma   90.00
#
_symmetry.space_group_name_H-M   'P 1'
#
loop_
_entity.id
_entity.type
_entity.pdbx_description
1 polymer ?
#
loop_
_entity_poly.entity_id
_entity_poly.type
_entity_poly.pdbx_seq_one_letter_code
_entity_poly.pdbx_strand_id
1 'polypeptide(L)' 'MLGTSPLDLVIAADVAVLEHRAANAKDLVLVAEFDGGGLICYRRKDGTMCYTLNTVEGMARKLRQLGIPVGGA' A
#
# COMPACT_ATOMS: atom_id res chain seq x y z
N MET A 1 0.34 -19.22 -14.41
CA MET A 1 0.05 -19.31 -12.96
C MET A 1 -0.23 -17.91 -12.46
N LEU A 2 -1.44 -17.61 -12.00
CA LEU A 2 -1.66 -16.44 -11.18
C LEU A 2 -1.03 -16.76 -9.82
N GLY A 3 0.21 -16.33 -9.62
CA GLY A 3 0.88 -16.47 -8.32
C GLY A 3 0.18 -15.55 -7.30
N THR A 4 0.09 -16.02 -6.05
CA THR A 4 -0.44 -15.22 -4.95
C THR A 4 0.37 -13.93 -4.81
N SER A 5 -0.27 -12.77 -4.93
CA SER A 5 0.38 -11.49 -4.75
C SER A 5 0.55 -11.16 -3.26
N PRO A 6 1.49 -10.28 -2.90
CA PRO A 6 1.57 -9.78 -1.53
C PRO A 6 0.26 -9.16 -1.02
N LEU A 7 -0.54 -8.56 -1.91
CA LEU A 7 -1.84 -7.99 -1.55
C LEU A 7 -2.85 -9.08 -1.19
N ASP A 8 -2.84 -10.21 -1.92
CA ASP A 8 -3.71 -11.36 -1.61
C ASP A 8 -3.40 -11.93 -0.23
N LEU A 9 -2.13 -11.95 0.18
CA LEU A 9 -1.72 -12.40 1.52
C LEU A 9 -2.20 -11.45 2.62
N VAL A 10 -2.10 -10.14 2.39
CA VAL A 10 -2.59 -9.11 3.32
C VAL A 10 -4.10 -9.22 3.50
N ILE A 11 -4.85 -9.39 2.40
CA ILE A 11 -6.30 -9.60 2.44
C ILE A 11 -6.65 -10.92 3.15
N ALA A 12 -5.92 -12.00 2.87
CA ALA A 12 -6.13 -13.29 3.52
C ALA A 12 -5.80 -13.26 5.02
N ALA A 13 -4.94 -12.34 5.47
CA ALA A 13 -4.62 -12.08 6.87
C ALA A 13 -5.60 -11.12 7.55
N ASP A 14 -6.71 -10.76 6.89
CA ASP A 14 -7.75 -9.85 7.39
C ASP A 14 -7.23 -8.44 7.72
N VAL A 15 -6.19 -8.00 7.02
CA VAL A 15 -5.67 -6.64 7.12
C VAL A 15 -6.40 -5.75 6.12
N ALA A 16 -6.94 -4.63 6.59
CA ALA A 16 -7.62 -3.66 5.76
C ALA A 16 -6.67 -3.06 4.70
N VAL A 17 -7.17 -2.99 3.46
CA VAL A 17 -6.49 -2.34 2.33
C VAL A 17 -7.30 -1.13 1.93
N LEU A 18 -6.69 0.05 2.03
CA LEU A 18 -7.30 1.30 1.61
C LEU A 18 -6.74 1.77 0.26
N GLU A 19 -7.64 2.27 -0.59
CA GLU A 19 -7.30 2.88 -1.88
C GLU A 19 -7.19 4.40 -1.75
N HIS A 20 -6.08 4.97 -2.22
CA HIS A 20 -5.79 6.39 -2.20
C HIS A 20 -5.38 6.90 -3.58
N ARG A 21 -6.05 7.98 -4.01
CA ARG A 21 -5.57 8.83 -5.12
C ARG A 21 -4.79 10.00 -4.52
N ALA A 22 -3.46 9.87 -4.51
CA ALA A 22 -2.56 10.90 -4.04
C ALA A 22 -2.21 11.87 -5.18
N ALA A 23 -2.19 13.18 -4.90
CA ALA A 23 -1.78 14.19 -5.89
C ALA A 23 -0.34 13.99 -6.38
N ASN A 24 0.52 13.45 -5.51
CA ASN A 24 1.94 13.18 -5.78
C ASN A 24 2.20 11.77 -6.33
N ALA A 25 1.16 11.01 -6.69
CA ALA A 25 1.28 9.70 -7.32
C ALA A 25 0.49 9.65 -8.63
N LYS A 26 1.17 9.20 -9.68
CA LYS A 26 0.53 8.98 -10.99
C LYS A 26 -0.46 7.80 -10.95
N ASP A 27 -0.07 6.76 -10.24
CA ASP A 27 -0.80 5.50 -10.14
C ASP A 27 -1.62 5.44 -8.85
N LEU A 28 -2.65 4.59 -8.81
CA LEU A 28 -3.45 4.41 -7.61
C LEU A 28 -2.59 3.76 -6.52
N VAL A 29 -2.66 4.29 -5.30
CA VAL A 29 -1.92 3.77 -4.16
C VAL A 29 -2.86 2.94 -3.30
N LEU A 30 -2.47 1.69 -3.02
CA LEU A 30 -3.09 0.79 -2.07
C LEU A 30 -2.21 0.77 -0.82
N VAL A 31 -2.82 0.94 0.34
CA VAL A 31 -2.15 1.03 1.63
C VAL A 31 -2.75 -0.01 2.56
N ALA A 32 -1.89 -0.83 3.17
CA ALA A 32 -2.27 -1.73 4.24
C ALA A 32 -1.30 -1.55 5.40
N GLU A 33 -1.82 -1.14 6.55
CA GLU A 33 -1.05 -0.94 7.78
C GLU A 33 -1.21 -2.17 8.68
N PHE A 34 -0.11 -2.63 9.25
CA PHE A 34 -0.08 -3.76 10.19
C PHE A 34 1.09 -3.62 11.16
N ASP A 35 1.10 -4.41 12.23
CA ASP A 35 2.13 -4.35 13.26
C ASP A 35 3.54 -4.48 12.66
N GLY A 36 4.38 -3.49 12.93
CA GLY A 36 5.75 -3.41 12.41
C GLY A 36 5.90 -2.64 11.09
N GLY A 37 4.81 -2.16 10.48
CA GLY A 37 4.88 -1.23 9.35
C GLY A 37 3.69 -1.34 8.40
N GLY A 38 3.96 -1.78 7.17
CA GLY A 38 2.87 -1.94 6.19
C GLY A 38 3.31 -2.18 4.75
N LEU A 39 2.32 -2.45 3.91
CA LEU A 39 2.47 -2.60 2.48
C LEU A 39 1.94 -1.35 1.77
N ILE A 40 2.77 -0.77 0.90
CA ILE A 40 2.32 0.23 -0.08
C ILE A 40 2.42 -0.41 -1.46
N CYS A 41 1.32 -0.41 -2.20
CA CYS A 41 1.25 -0.96 -3.55
C CYS A 41 0.77 0.11 -4.54
N TYR A 42 1.47 0.26 -5.66
CA TYR A 42 1.03 1.11 -6.76
C TYR A 42 0.38 0.24 -7.84
N ARG A 43 -0.90 0.46 -8.13
CA ARG A 43 -1.63 -0.18 -9.23
C ARG A 43 -1.53 0.68 -10.49
N ARG A 44 -0.71 0.23 -11.45
CA ARG A 44 -0.47 0.93 -12.71
C ARG A 44 -1.65 0.75 -13.68
N LYS A 45 -1.75 1.63 -14.67
CA LYS A 45 -2.82 1.60 -15.69
C LYS A 45 -2.84 0.32 -16.53
N ASP A 46 -1.70 -0.33 -16.70
CA ASP A 46 -1.57 -1.60 -17.44
C ASP A 46 -1.93 -2.85 -16.61
N GLY A 47 -2.39 -2.64 -15.36
CA GLY A 47 -2.73 -3.72 -14.43
C GLY A 47 -1.54 -4.28 -13.67
N THR A 48 -0.30 -3.87 -13.96
CA THR A 48 0.86 -4.27 -13.17
C THR A 48 0.87 -3.57 -11.81
N MET A 49 1.49 -4.23 -10.82
CA MET A 49 1.55 -3.75 -9.45
C MET A 49 3.01 -3.66 -8.98
N CYS A 50 3.32 -2.58 -8.26
CA CYS A 50 4.63 -2.39 -7.63
C CYS A 50 4.44 -2.35 -6.11
N TYR A 51 5.07 -3.28 -5.41
CA TYR A 51 4.93 -3.47 -3.97
C TYR A 51 6.14 -2.92 -3.23
N THR A 52 5.92 -2.31 -2.07
CA THR A 52 6.96 -2.01 -1.10
C THR A 52 6.48 -2.41 0.28
N LEU A 53 7.17 -3.37 0.89
CA LEU A 53 7.06 -3.67 2.32
C LEU A 53 7.89 -2.64 3.08
N ASN A 54 7.29 -1.99 4.08
CA ASN A 54 7.92 -0.90 4.82
C ASN A 54 7.99 -1.24 6.31
N THR A 55 9.01 -0.71 7.00
CA THR A 55 8.96 -0.51 8.45
C THR A 55 7.97 0.60 8.80
N VAL A 56 7.63 0.74 10.09
CA VAL A 56 6.78 1.83 10.59
C VAL A 56 7.28 3.22 10.14
N GLU A 57 8.57 3.50 10.28
CA GLU A 57 9.15 4.80 9.93
C GLU A 57 9.18 5.01 8.41
N GLY A 58 9.47 3.95 7.66
CA GLY A 58 9.46 3.97 6.19
C GLY A 58 8.08 4.25 5.62
N MET A 59 7.05 3.63 6.22
CA MET A 59 5.64 3.81 5.90
C MET A 59 5.23 5.26 6.13
N ALA A 60 5.41 5.77 7.37
CA ALA A 60 5.04 7.12 7.75
C ALA A 60 5.70 8.19 6.86
N ARG A 61 6.99 8.01 6.53
CA ARG A 61 7.71 8.90 5.61
C ARG A 61 7.08 8.89 4.21
N LYS A 62 6.77 7.72 3.66
CA LYS A 62 6.18 7.60 2.31
C LYS A 62 4.77 8.16 2.26
N LEU A 63 3.92 7.86 3.23
CA LEU A 63 2.55 8.39 3.29
C LEU A 63 2.56 9.92 3.34
N ARG A 64 3.46 10.53 4.13
CA ARG A 64 3.66 11.98 4.14
C ARG A 64 4.07 12.54 2.78
N GLN A 65 4.99 11.90 2.07
CA GLN A 65 5.39 12.32 0.71
C GLN A 65 4.24 12.22 -0.30
N LEU A 66 3.36 11.24 -0.11
CA LEU A 66 2.17 11.04 -0.92
C LEU A 66 1.01 11.96 -0.53
N GLY A 67 1.11 12.68 0.60
CA GLY A 67 0.01 13.48 1.14
C GLY A 67 -1.16 12.61 1.64
N ILE A 68 -0.90 11.35 1.97
CA ILE A 68 -1.88 10.43 2.55
C ILE A 68 -1.78 10.56 4.08
N PRO A 69 -2.88 10.84 4.80
CA PRO A 69 -2.86 10.91 6.26
C PRO A 69 -2.46 9.56 6.84
N VAL A 70 -1.64 9.60 7.90
CA VAL A 70 -1.29 8.42 8.71
C VAL A 70 -2.40 8.25 9.73
N GLY A 71 -2.99 7.07 9.83
CA GLY A 71 -4.14 6.81 10.67
C GLY A 71 -5.43 6.66 9.85
N GLY A 72 -5.76 5.41 9.57
CA GLY A 72 -6.94 5.02 8.82
C GLY A 72 -7.24 3.53 8.98
N ALA A 73 -7.26 3.04 10.21
CA ALA A 73 -7.98 1.83 10.62
C ALA A 73 -8.37 2.01 12.08
#